data_AF-A0A7S3HZU3-F1
#
_entry.id   AF-A0A7S3HZU3-F1
#
_cell.length_a   1.000
_cell.length_b   1.000
_cell.length_c   1.000
_cell.angle_alpha   90.00
_cell.angle_beta   90.00
_cell.angle_gamma   90.00
#
_symmetry.space_group_name_H-M   'P 1'
#
loop_
_entity.id
_entity.type
_entity.pdbx_description
1 polymer ?
#
loop_
_entity_poly.entity_id
_entity_poly.type
_entity_poly.pdbx_seq_one_letter_code
_entity_poly.pdbx_strand_id
1 'polypeptide(L)'
;MFSIGNTIGAGIFAMTGVAAQYAGPSLFLSFLFAGGIAMTTAMMLAELSSRIRTNGSAFSYTYATMGELPAWVVGWNLNLRYGLCSAGLARGMTSYFVGLFAKFGAPLPTWMYSMSFFGAEKCSILSIIFLLVLHLIYIRGTEESKIFNMVFTVLKLLTLLFIIVVALAKFDSDNFSPFVLDEHDGWAGSFYATTLIFYGYTGFDIVTTLTQEAQKPSKNVPLAIKASSLICMCLYALTAFALYGMAPLQNFNAETAMADAFASVGLEKISFVVYFCAFFGITAACFTNLISQPRILQ
;
A
#
# COMPACT_ATOMS: atom_id res chain seq x y z
N MET A 1 -12.43 8.22 4.34
CA MET A 1 -12.44 6.78 4.03
C MET A 1 -11.89 6.48 2.65
N PHE A 2 -12.46 7.01 1.56
CA PHE A 2 -12.00 6.72 0.20
C PHE A 2 -10.47 6.84 -0.03
N SER A 3 -9.87 7.96 0.43
CA SER A 3 -8.41 8.17 0.40
C SER A 3 -7.63 7.09 1.17
N ILE A 4 -8.08 6.79 2.38
CA ILE A 4 -7.45 5.83 3.29
C ILE A 4 -7.47 4.42 2.67
N GLY A 5 -8.60 4.02 2.06
CA GLY A 5 -8.73 2.70 1.43
C GLY A 5 -7.84 2.49 0.21
N ASN A 6 -7.50 3.58 -0.48
CA ASN A 6 -6.60 3.56 -1.63
C ASN A 6 -5.13 3.57 -1.22
N THR A 7 -4.78 4.33 -0.17
CA THR A 7 -3.42 4.33 0.39
C THR A 7 -3.09 3.02 1.08
N ILE A 8 -4.03 2.47 1.87
CA ILE A 8 -3.85 1.18 2.56
C ILE A 8 -3.96 0.02 1.56
N GLY A 9 -2.82 -0.58 1.24
CA GLY A 9 -2.70 -1.68 0.30
C GLY A 9 -1.36 -2.41 0.40
N ALA A 10 -0.82 -2.87 -0.75
CA ALA A 10 0.44 -3.64 -0.77
C ALA A 10 1.66 -2.88 -0.25
N GLY A 11 1.64 -1.55 -0.16
CA GLY A 11 2.76 -0.84 0.49
C GLY A 11 2.99 -1.33 1.92
N ILE A 12 1.95 -1.37 2.73
CA ILE A 12 2.08 -1.89 4.10
C ILE A 12 2.06 -3.44 4.14
N PHE A 13 1.28 -4.11 3.31
CA PHE A 13 1.19 -5.58 3.39
C PHE A 13 2.35 -6.31 2.69
N ALA A 14 2.88 -5.81 1.59
CA ALA A 14 3.92 -6.48 0.79
C ALA A 14 5.30 -5.85 0.94
N MET A 15 5.41 -4.52 1.11
CA MET A 15 6.73 -3.87 1.18
C MET A 15 7.31 -3.79 2.59
N THR A 16 6.50 -3.96 3.64
CA THR A 16 6.99 -3.91 5.04
C THR A 16 8.06 -4.98 5.29
N GLY A 17 7.90 -6.20 4.80
CA GLY A 17 8.90 -7.26 4.96
C GLY A 17 10.19 -7.00 4.17
N VAL A 18 10.06 -6.51 2.93
CA VAL A 18 11.22 -6.10 2.12
C VAL A 18 11.98 -4.97 2.80
N ALA A 19 11.28 -3.94 3.26
CA ALA A 19 11.89 -2.79 3.92
C ALA A 19 12.48 -3.14 5.30
N ALA A 20 11.86 -4.09 6.00
CA ALA A 20 12.36 -4.64 7.24
C ALA A 20 13.76 -5.24 7.09
N GLN A 21 14.04 -5.92 5.97
CA GLN A 21 15.38 -6.48 5.72
C GLN A 21 16.48 -5.42 5.74
N TYR A 22 16.20 -4.22 5.23
CA TYR A 22 17.19 -3.13 5.20
C TYR A 22 17.22 -2.26 6.46
N ALA A 23 16.05 -1.95 7.03
CA ALA A 23 15.96 -1.06 8.18
C ALA A 23 16.15 -1.77 9.52
N GLY A 24 15.72 -3.03 9.63
CA GLY A 24 15.59 -3.67 10.93
C GLY A 24 14.55 -2.96 11.81
N PRO A 25 14.76 -2.93 13.14
CA PRO A 25 13.83 -2.33 14.09
C PRO A 25 13.59 -0.82 13.91
N SER A 26 14.50 -0.12 13.22
CA SER A 26 14.33 1.30 12.87
C SER A 26 13.23 1.54 11.81
N LEU A 27 12.62 0.48 11.24
CA LEU A 27 11.63 0.58 10.15
C LEU A 27 10.49 1.56 10.43
N PHE A 28 10.02 1.68 11.68
CA PHE A 28 8.96 2.63 12.01
C PHE A 28 9.41 4.10 11.81
N LEU A 29 10.70 4.41 12.04
CA LEU A 29 11.27 5.72 11.73
C LEU A 29 11.29 5.95 10.22
N SER A 30 11.66 4.93 9.43
CA SER A 30 11.57 5.00 7.96
C SER A 30 10.14 5.31 7.51
N PHE A 31 9.13 4.69 8.13
CA PHE A 31 7.73 5.00 7.84
C PHE A 31 7.36 6.44 8.22
N LEU A 32 7.86 6.97 9.35
CA LEU A 32 7.63 8.35 9.75
C LEU A 32 8.29 9.34 8.78
N PHE A 33 9.52 9.08 8.33
CA PHE A 33 10.21 9.91 7.34
C PHE A 33 9.49 9.90 5.99
N ALA A 34 9.13 8.71 5.47
CA ALA A 34 8.38 8.59 4.22
C ALA A 34 7.01 9.27 4.32
N GLY A 35 6.32 9.12 5.45
CA GLY A 35 5.05 9.76 5.72
C GLY A 35 5.16 11.28 5.84
N GLY A 36 6.23 11.80 6.43
CA GLY A 36 6.53 13.23 6.46
C GLY A 36 6.69 13.84 5.08
N ILE A 37 7.43 13.17 4.18
CA ILE A 37 7.58 13.57 2.77
C ILE A 37 6.24 13.50 2.02
N ALA A 38 5.45 12.47 2.27
CA ALA A 38 4.11 12.36 1.69
C ALA A 38 3.17 13.46 2.22
N MET A 39 3.29 13.85 3.48
CA MET A 39 2.48 14.86 4.12
C MET A 39 2.74 16.26 3.56
N THR A 40 4.00 16.62 3.27
CA THR A 40 4.31 17.90 2.61
C THR A 40 3.68 17.98 1.23
N THR A 41 3.77 16.89 0.45
CA THR A 41 3.10 16.77 -0.85
C THR A 41 1.57 16.86 -0.71
N ALA A 42 1.00 16.19 0.30
CA ALA A 42 -0.42 16.22 0.59
C ALA A 42 -0.91 17.63 0.98
N MET A 43 -0.11 18.41 1.71
CA MET A 43 -0.42 19.80 2.04
C MET A 43 -0.43 20.70 0.80
N MET A 44 0.55 20.57 -0.09
CA MET A 44 0.58 21.30 -1.37
C MET A 44 -0.65 20.97 -2.23
N LEU A 45 -1.01 19.69 -2.31
CA LEU A 45 -2.20 19.24 -3.04
C LEU A 45 -3.51 19.71 -2.38
N ALA A 46 -3.56 19.73 -1.05
CA ALA A 46 -4.68 20.28 -0.30
C ALA A 46 -4.86 21.79 -0.57
N GLU A 47 -3.77 22.53 -0.72
CA GLU A 47 -3.84 23.94 -1.12
C GLU A 47 -4.37 24.10 -2.55
N LEU A 48 -3.81 23.37 -3.51
CA LEU A 48 -4.24 23.42 -4.92
C LEU A 48 -5.72 23.04 -5.09
N SER A 49 -6.15 21.96 -4.45
CA SER A 49 -7.55 21.49 -4.50
C SER A 49 -8.55 22.46 -3.87
N SER A 50 -8.11 23.33 -2.95
CA SER A 50 -8.96 24.39 -2.39
C SER A 50 -9.19 25.56 -3.36
N ARG A 51 -8.24 25.79 -4.28
CA ARG A 51 -8.23 26.91 -5.25
C ARG A 51 -8.80 26.49 -6.61
N ILE A 52 -8.41 25.32 -7.10
CA ILE A 52 -8.72 24.82 -8.44
C ILE A 52 -9.81 23.75 -8.30
N ARG A 53 -11.03 24.08 -8.74
CA ARG A 53 -12.25 23.27 -8.54
C ARG A 53 -12.60 22.40 -9.76
N THR A 54 -11.59 21.96 -10.50
CA THR A 54 -11.79 21.01 -11.61
C THR A 54 -11.69 19.59 -11.07
N ASN A 55 -12.42 18.66 -11.70
CA ASN A 55 -12.14 17.25 -11.49
C ASN A 55 -10.76 16.97 -12.08
N GLY A 56 -9.89 16.36 -11.28
CA GLY A 56 -8.56 16.05 -11.75
C GLY A 56 -7.56 15.80 -10.65
N SER A 57 -6.62 14.92 -10.96
CA SER A 57 -5.41 14.69 -10.16
C SER A 57 -4.38 15.80 -10.43
N ALA A 58 -3.13 15.59 -10.03
CA ALA A 58 -2.01 16.51 -10.25
C ALA A 58 -1.91 17.01 -11.70
N PHE A 59 -2.29 16.18 -12.69
CA PHE A 59 -2.39 16.56 -14.09
C PHE A 59 -3.20 17.85 -14.32
N SER A 60 -4.45 17.90 -13.84
CA SER A 60 -5.34 19.03 -14.10
C SER A 60 -4.91 20.29 -13.37
N TYR A 61 -4.29 20.15 -12.19
CA TYR A 61 -3.72 21.28 -11.46
C TYR A 61 -2.50 21.84 -12.18
N THR A 62 -1.58 20.98 -12.62
CA THR A 62 -0.41 21.41 -13.41
C THR A 62 -0.82 22.04 -14.73
N TYR A 63 -1.85 21.52 -15.40
CA TYR A 63 -2.39 22.10 -16.63
C TYR A 63 -2.89 23.52 -16.41
N ALA A 64 -3.66 23.73 -15.33
CA ALA A 64 -4.21 25.03 -14.99
C ALA A 64 -3.14 26.06 -14.56
N THR A 65 -2.01 25.63 -13.99
CA THR A 65 -0.99 26.55 -13.45
C THR A 65 0.24 26.74 -14.34
N MET A 66 0.66 25.71 -15.07
CA MET A 66 1.94 25.67 -15.81
C MET A 66 1.77 25.39 -17.31
N GLY A 67 0.54 25.13 -17.78
CA GLY A 67 0.24 24.85 -19.18
C GLY A 67 0.48 23.40 -19.59
N GLU A 68 0.44 23.17 -20.91
CA GLU A 68 0.29 21.83 -21.50
C GLU A 68 1.52 20.93 -21.32
N LEU A 69 2.73 21.41 -21.63
CA LEU A 69 3.91 20.55 -21.61
C LEU A 69 4.22 19.97 -20.22
N PRO A 70 4.26 20.76 -19.12
CA PRO A 70 4.45 20.21 -17.78
C PRO A 70 3.32 19.25 -17.37
N ALA A 71 2.07 19.57 -17.73
CA ALA A 71 0.93 18.71 -17.44
C ALA A 71 1.03 17.38 -18.19
N TRP A 72 1.42 17.39 -19.46
CA TRP A 72 1.62 16.18 -20.27
C TRP A 72 2.65 15.24 -19.64
N VAL A 73 3.79 15.79 -19.18
CA VAL A 73 4.81 15.01 -18.44
C VAL A 73 4.24 14.41 -17.16
N VAL A 74 3.47 15.19 -16.39
CA VAL A 74 2.80 14.69 -15.17
C VAL A 74 1.78 13.59 -15.50
N GLY A 75 1.00 13.75 -16.56
CA GLY A 75 0.00 12.77 -16.99
C GLY A 75 0.60 11.42 -17.34
N TRP A 76 1.70 11.39 -18.10
CA TRP A 76 2.42 10.15 -18.42
C TRP A 76 3.05 9.50 -17.18
N ASN A 77 3.64 10.29 -16.28
CA ASN A 77 4.17 9.78 -15.02
C ASN A 77 3.07 9.18 -14.15
N LEU A 78 1.90 9.82 -14.06
CA LEU A 78 0.74 9.28 -13.35
C LEU A 78 0.27 7.96 -13.98
N ASN A 79 0.14 7.91 -15.30
CA ASN A 79 -0.28 6.67 -15.98
C ASN A 79 0.66 5.50 -15.68
N LEU A 80 1.98 5.73 -15.80
CA LEU A 80 3.00 4.74 -15.49
C LEU A 80 2.96 4.33 -14.02
N ARG A 81 2.77 5.30 -13.11
CA ARG A 81 2.64 5.05 -11.67
C ARG A 81 1.49 4.07 -11.39
N TYR A 82 0.27 4.33 -11.88
CA TYR A 82 -0.87 3.45 -11.61
C TYR A 82 -0.69 2.05 -12.20
N GLY A 83 -0.09 1.93 -13.38
CA GLY A 83 0.26 0.64 -13.99
C GLY A 83 1.24 -0.14 -13.12
N LEU A 84 2.34 0.49 -12.71
CA LEU A 84 3.36 -0.12 -11.86
C LEU A 84 2.80 -0.49 -10.46
N CYS A 85 1.96 0.36 -9.88
CA CYS A 85 1.29 0.08 -8.62
C CYS A 85 0.37 -1.14 -8.73
N SER A 86 -0.44 -1.23 -9.78
CA SER A 86 -1.34 -2.36 -10.00
C SER A 86 -0.57 -3.67 -10.17
N ALA A 87 0.56 -3.65 -10.89
CA ALA A 87 1.45 -4.80 -11.03
C ALA A 87 2.07 -5.23 -9.69
N GLY A 88 2.57 -4.27 -8.90
CA GLY A 88 3.13 -4.53 -7.56
C GLY A 88 2.09 -5.08 -6.58
N LEU A 89 0.87 -4.52 -6.59
CA LEU A 89 -0.27 -5.00 -5.81
C LEU A 89 -0.64 -6.44 -6.21
N ALA A 90 -0.72 -6.74 -7.50
CA ALA A 90 -0.99 -8.10 -7.98
C ALA A 90 0.10 -9.08 -7.54
N ARG A 91 1.38 -8.66 -7.55
CA ARG A 91 2.49 -9.50 -7.07
C ARG A 91 2.38 -9.79 -5.58
N GLY A 92 2.08 -8.79 -4.76
CA GLY A 92 1.84 -8.97 -3.32
C GLY A 92 0.65 -9.88 -3.05
N MET A 93 -0.45 -9.73 -3.80
CA MET A 93 -1.62 -10.61 -3.68
C MET A 93 -1.24 -12.07 -3.91
N THR A 94 -0.50 -12.36 -4.99
CA THR A 94 -0.04 -13.72 -5.30
C THR A 94 0.72 -14.32 -4.13
N SER A 95 1.62 -13.58 -3.47
CA SER A 95 2.41 -14.08 -2.34
C SER A 95 1.53 -14.52 -1.17
N TYR A 96 0.55 -13.70 -0.81
CA TYR A 96 -0.42 -14.04 0.24
C TYR A 96 -1.33 -15.20 -0.17
N PHE A 97 -1.74 -15.27 -1.44
CA PHE A 97 -2.57 -16.38 -1.94
C PHE A 97 -1.82 -17.71 -1.92
N VAL A 98 -0.56 -17.74 -2.37
CA VAL A 98 0.30 -18.93 -2.31
C VAL A 98 0.52 -19.36 -0.86
N GLY A 99 0.80 -18.41 0.05
CA GLY A 99 0.95 -18.69 1.47
C GLY A 99 -0.32 -19.25 2.13
N LEU A 100 -1.50 -18.77 1.74
CA LEU A 100 -2.78 -19.33 2.19
C LEU A 100 -2.94 -20.81 1.78
N PHE A 101 -2.69 -21.11 0.51
CA PHE A 101 -2.78 -22.48 -0.02
C PHE A 101 -1.78 -23.44 0.66
N ALA A 102 -0.56 -22.95 0.92
CA ALA A 102 0.43 -23.71 1.70
C ALA A 102 -0.09 -24.02 3.12
N LYS A 103 -0.73 -23.06 3.81
CA LYS A 103 -1.33 -23.28 5.14
C LYS A 103 -2.52 -24.24 5.13
N PHE A 104 -3.25 -24.35 4.01
CA PHE A 104 -4.30 -25.36 3.83
C PHE A 104 -3.76 -26.76 3.50
N GLY A 105 -2.44 -26.94 3.43
CA GLY A 105 -1.82 -28.22 3.08
C GLY A 105 -1.83 -28.53 1.58
N ALA A 106 -2.16 -27.55 0.73
CA ALA A 106 -2.21 -27.68 -0.72
C ALA A 106 -1.28 -26.65 -1.39
N PRO A 107 0.06 -26.77 -1.23
CA PRO A 107 1.00 -25.80 -1.79
C PRO A 107 0.88 -25.77 -3.32
N LEU A 108 0.79 -24.55 -3.87
CA LEU A 108 0.70 -24.35 -5.32
C LEU A 108 2.04 -24.65 -5.99
N PRO A 109 2.04 -25.20 -7.23
CA PRO A 109 3.25 -25.40 -8.01
C PRO A 109 4.03 -24.09 -8.25
N THR A 110 5.35 -24.16 -8.15
CA THR A 110 6.26 -22.99 -8.29
C THR A 110 6.13 -22.28 -9.63
N TRP A 111 5.86 -23.01 -10.72
CA TRP A 111 5.68 -22.44 -12.06
C TRP A 111 4.52 -21.44 -12.15
N MET A 112 3.55 -21.49 -11.23
CA MET A 112 2.41 -20.56 -11.21
C MET A 112 2.78 -19.15 -10.71
N TYR A 113 3.76 -19.04 -9.81
CA TYR A 113 4.04 -17.79 -9.09
C TYR A 113 5.51 -17.33 -9.13
N SER A 114 6.45 -18.19 -9.52
CA SER A 114 7.87 -17.85 -9.58
C SER A 114 8.55 -18.54 -10.76
N MET A 115 8.35 -18.00 -11.96
CA MET A 115 8.98 -18.43 -13.21
C MET A 115 10.09 -17.46 -13.62
N SER A 116 11.17 -17.96 -14.23
CA SER A 116 12.12 -17.13 -14.97
C SER A 116 11.66 -17.01 -16.43
N PHE A 117 11.50 -15.79 -16.92
CA PHE A 117 11.00 -15.52 -18.26
C PHE A 117 11.80 -14.38 -18.90
N PHE A 118 12.46 -14.63 -20.04
CA PHE A 118 13.29 -13.64 -20.74
C PHE A 118 14.32 -12.90 -19.84
N GLY A 119 14.94 -13.60 -18.90
CA GLY A 119 15.90 -13.01 -17.95
C GLY A 119 15.27 -12.24 -16.79
N ALA A 120 13.95 -12.08 -16.76
CA ALA A 120 13.23 -11.60 -15.60
C ALA A 120 12.96 -12.76 -14.63
N GLU A 121 13.43 -12.62 -13.40
CA GLU A 121 13.20 -13.58 -12.32
C GLU A 121 11.89 -13.29 -11.58
N LYS A 122 11.32 -14.32 -10.93
CA LYS A 122 10.11 -14.22 -10.08
C LYS A 122 8.87 -13.69 -10.81
N CYS A 123 8.73 -13.99 -12.11
CA CYS A 123 7.52 -13.72 -12.88
C CYS A 123 6.37 -14.61 -12.39
N SER A 124 5.20 -14.01 -12.16
CA SER A 124 4.02 -14.73 -11.68
C SER A 124 2.91 -14.71 -12.73
N ILE A 125 2.58 -15.90 -13.25
CA ILE A 125 1.43 -16.10 -14.13
C ILE A 125 0.14 -15.82 -13.35
N LEU A 126 0.11 -16.18 -12.07
CA LEU A 126 -1.05 -15.94 -11.21
C LEU A 126 -1.37 -14.45 -11.06
N SER A 127 -0.36 -13.59 -10.93
CA SER A 127 -0.54 -12.14 -10.90
C SER A 127 -1.15 -11.61 -12.21
N ILE A 128 -0.74 -12.16 -13.36
CA ILE A 128 -1.27 -11.80 -14.68
C ILE A 128 -2.75 -12.20 -14.78
N ILE A 129 -3.06 -13.46 -14.46
CA ILE A 129 -4.43 -13.97 -14.44
C ILE A 129 -5.31 -13.11 -13.53
N PHE A 130 -4.81 -12.77 -12.35
CA PHE A 130 -5.54 -11.93 -11.40
C PHE A 130 -5.82 -10.53 -11.96
N LEU A 131 -4.83 -9.87 -12.55
CA LEU A 131 -5.02 -8.57 -13.19
C LEU A 131 -6.05 -8.65 -14.33
N LEU A 132 -6.00 -9.70 -15.15
CA LEU A 132 -6.97 -9.93 -16.21
C LEU A 132 -8.39 -10.10 -15.64
N VAL A 133 -8.55 -10.87 -14.56
CA VAL A 133 -9.85 -11.04 -13.88
C VAL A 133 -10.37 -9.70 -13.36
N LEU A 134 -9.55 -8.92 -12.66
CA LEU A 134 -9.96 -7.59 -12.19
C LEU A 134 -10.32 -6.65 -13.35
N HIS A 135 -9.58 -6.72 -14.44
CA HIS A 135 -9.86 -5.94 -15.64
C HIS A 135 -11.19 -6.34 -16.31
N LEU A 136 -11.49 -7.63 -16.40
CA LEU A 136 -12.78 -8.13 -16.91
C LEU A 136 -13.95 -7.71 -16.01
N ILE A 137 -13.76 -7.71 -14.69
CA ILE A 137 -14.76 -7.19 -13.74
C ILE A 137 -14.98 -5.69 -13.98
N TYR A 138 -13.91 -4.92 -14.18
CA TYR A 138 -13.99 -3.49 -14.46
C TYR A 138 -14.79 -3.18 -15.74
N ILE A 139 -14.53 -3.91 -16.84
CA ILE A 139 -15.22 -3.70 -18.13
C ILE A 139 -16.72 -3.97 -18.02
N ARG A 140 -17.16 -4.90 -17.17
CA ARG A 140 -18.57 -5.26 -16.99
C ARG A 140 -19.40 -4.21 -16.23
N GLY A 141 -18.77 -3.13 -15.77
CA GLY A 141 -19.43 -2.04 -15.06
C GLY A 141 -19.29 -2.15 -13.55
N THR A 142 -19.05 -1.01 -12.90
CA THR A 142 -18.80 -0.90 -11.45
C THR A 142 -19.76 0.09 -10.79
N GLU A 143 -21.04 0.05 -11.15
CA GLU A 143 -22.06 0.99 -10.64
C GLU A 143 -22.19 0.94 -9.10
N GLU A 144 -21.90 -0.20 -8.47
CA GLU A 144 -21.96 -0.42 -7.01
C GLU A 144 -20.68 -0.01 -6.23
N SER A 145 -19.73 0.67 -6.88
CA SER A 145 -18.34 0.79 -6.36
C SER A 145 -18.20 1.61 -5.06
N LYS A 146 -19.13 2.51 -4.74
CA LYS A 146 -19.01 3.40 -3.56
C LYS A 146 -19.13 2.67 -2.22
N ILE A 147 -20.16 1.83 -2.07
CA ILE A 147 -20.37 1.05 -0.85
C ILE A 147 -19.30 -0.04 -0.74
N PHE A 148 -19.00 -0.70 -1.86
CA PHE A 148 -17.97 -1.72 -1.93
C PHE A 148 -16.62 -1.16 -1.45
N ASN A 149 -16.15 -0.03 -1.99
CA ASN A 149 -14.88 0.55 -1.55
C ASN A 149 -14.90 0.96 -0.07
N MET A 150 -16.03 1.49 0.44
CA MET A 150 -16.15 1.83 1.85
C MET A 150 -16.02 0.60 2.77
N VAL A 151 -16.72 -0.49 2.45
CA VAL A 151 -16.67 -1.74 3.23
C VAL A 151 -15.25 -2.30 3.25
N PHE A 152 -14.60 -2.41 2.10
CA PHE A 152 -13.22 -2.90 2.04
C PHE A 152 -12.23 -1.98 2.78
N THR A 153 -12.43 -0.66 2.73
CA THR A 153 -11.61 0.28 3.50
C THR A 153 -11.74 0.04 5.00
N VAL A 154 -12.96 -0.11 5.50
CA VAL A 154 -13.20 -0.35 6.93
C VAL A 154 -12.60 -1.69 7.36
N LEU A 155 -12.77 -2.74 6.56
CA LEU A 155 -12.16 -4.05 6.82
C LEU A 155 -10.63 -3.97 6.88
N LYS A 156 -9.99 -3.25 5.96
CA LYS A 156 -8.53 -3.03 5.98
C LYS A 156 -8.07 -2.30 7.24
N LEU A 157 -8.80 -1.25 7.64
CA LEU A 157 -8.49 -0.49 8.85
C LEU A 157 -8.64 -1.35 10.10
N LEU A 158 -9.73 -2.11 10.22
CA LEU A 158 -9.94 -3.05 11.32
C LEU A 158 -8.85 -4.12 11.36
N THR A 159 -8.41 -4.61 10.20
CA THR A 159 -7.30 -5.57 10.10
C THR A 159 -6.01 -4.97 10.64
N LEU A 160 -5.64 -3.75 10.24
CA LEU A 160 -4.42 -3.11 10.75
C LEU A 160 -4.50 -2.83 12.25
N LEU A 161 -5.64 -2.33 12.74
CA LEU A 161 -5.84 -2.11 14.17
C LEU A 161 -5.75 -3.43 14.95
N PHE A 162 -6.33 -4.50 14.43
CA PHE A 162 -6.22 -5.84 15.01
C PHE A 162 -4.76 -6.33 15.06
N ILE A 163 -4.01 -6.18 13.96
CA ILE A 163 -2.58 -6.50 13.90
C ILE A 163 -1.80 -5.73 14.96
N ILE A 164 -2.01 -4.41 15.06
CA ILE A 164 -1.35 -3.55 16.05
C ILE A 164 -1.63 -4.04 17.47
N VAL A 165 -2.90 -4.27 17.82
CA VAL A 165 -3.30 -4.68 19.17
C VAL A 165 -2.69 -6.03 19.55
N VAL A 166 -2.77 -7.03 18.66
CA VAL A 166 -2.23 -8.37 18.94
C VAL A 166 -0.71 -8.35 19.01
N ALA A 167 -0.05 -7.63 18.11
CA ALA A 167 1.41 -7.54 18.10
C ALA A 167 1.93 -6.82 19.36
N LEU A 168 1.29 -5.74 19.80
CA LEU A 168 1.62 -5.08 21.06
C LEU A 168 1.37 -5.96 22.30
N ALA A 169 0.40 -6.88 22.25
CA ALA A 169 0.16 -7.82 23.34
C ALA A 169 1.26 -8.89 23.47
N LYS A 170 2.09 -9.07 22.43
CA LYS A 170 3.26 -9.95 22.39
C LYS A 170 4.57 -9.16 22.27
N PHE A 171 4.55 -7.91 22.71
CA PHE A 171 5.70 -7.02 22.59
C PHE A 171 6.86 -7.48 23.47
N ASP A 172 8.04 -7.54 22.87
CA ASP A 172 9.32 -7.78 23.51
C ASP A 172 10.30 -6.69 23.05
N SER A 173 10.87 -5.95 24.01
CA SER A 173 11.83 -4.88 23.73
C SER A 173 13.16 -5.42 23.18
N ASP A 174 13.49 -6.68 23.44
CA ASP A 174 14.74 -7.28 23.01
C ASP A 174 14.80 -7.39 21.47
N ASN A 175 13.64 -7.46 20.81
CA ASN A 175 13.54 -7.43 19.34
C ASN A 175 14.03 -6.12 18.71
N PHE A 176 14.20 -5.04 19.50
CA PHE A 176 14.78 -3.79 19.03
C PHE A 176 16.31 -3.73 19.13
N SER A 177 16.97 -4.82 19.56
CA SER A 177 18.42 -4.91 19.62
C SER A 177 18.96 -5.92 18.60
N PRO A 178 19.84 -5.52 17.66
CA PRO A 178 20.30 -4.16 17.40
C PRO A 178 19.23 -3.28 16.74
N PHE A 179 19.17 -1.99 17.10
CA PHE A 179 18.13 -1.06 16.61
C PHE A 179 18.27 -0.74 15.13
N VAL A 180 19.51 -0.72 14.65
CA VAL A 180 19.91 -0.43 13.28
C VAL A 180 20.80 -1.58 12.82
N LEU A 181 20.59 -2.06 11.60
CA LEU A 181 21.33 -3.21 11.06
C LEU A 181 22.64 -2.77 10.43
N ASP A 182 23.76 -3.23 10.97
CA ASP A 182 25.09 -2.92 10.42
C ASP A 182 25.34 -3.58 9.05
N GLU A 183 24.69 -4.72 8.78
CA GLU A 183 24.78 -5.47 7.50
C GLU A 183 24.29 -4.66 6.29
N HIS A 184 23.52 -3.58 6.51
CA HIS A 184 22.98 -2.70 5.48
C HIS A 184 23.43 -1.24 5.67
N ASP A 185 24.71 -1.04 6.01
CA ASP A 185 25.32 0.29 6.19
C ASP A 185 24.60 1.16 7.26
N GLY A 186 23.99 0.51 8.24
CA GLY A 186 23.32 1.13 9.36
C GLY A 186 22.16 2.05 8.97
N TRP A 187 22.29 3.34 9.26
CA TRP A 187 21.24 4.33 8.94
C TRP A 187 21.00 4.48 7.44
N ALA A 188 21.99 4.20 6.60
CA ALA A 188 21.82 4.24 5.15
C ALA A 188 20.78 3.21 4.68
N GLY A 189 20.79 1.99 5.23
CA GLY A 189 19.75 0.97 5.00
C GLY A 189 18.35 1.43 5.44
N SER A 190 18.27 2.16 6.56
CA SER A 190 17.02 2.75 7.06
C SER A 190 16.46 3.84 6.11
N PHE A 191 17.33 4.67 5.53
CA PHE A 191 16.94 5.65 4.51
C PHE A 191 16.59 4.97 3.18
N TYR A 192 17.28 3.90 2.79
CA TYR A 192 16.93 3.11 1.62
C TYR A 192 15.53 2.49 1.77
N ALA A 193 15.23 1.90 2.93
CA ALA A 193 13.91 1.39 3.27
C ALA A 193 12.81 2.46 3.16
N THR A 194 13.11 3.71 3.53
CA THR A 194 12.21 4.87 3.37
C THR A 194 11.78 5.04 1.91
N THR A 195 12.70 4.86 0.96
CA THR A 195 12.40 4.92 -0.48
C THR A 195 11.48 3.79 -0.92
N LEU A 196 11.69 2.57 -0.41
CA LEU A 196 10.88 1.40 -0.75
C LEU A 196 9.43 1.55 -0.26
N ILE A 197 9.24 1.99 0.99
CA ILE A 197 7.91 2.12 1.61
C ILE A 197 7.19 3.41 1.25
N PHE A 198 7.87 4.39 0.63
CA PHE A 198 7.21 5.58 0.08
C PHE A 198 6.10 5.21 -0.91
N TYR A 199 6.28 4.09 -1.63
CA TYR A 199 5.25 3.46 -2.44
C TYR A 199 3.91 3.29 -1.69
N GLY A 200 3.95 2.91 -0.40
CA GLY A 200 2.76 2.70 0.41
C GLY A 200 2.00 3.97 0.79
N TYR A 201 2.62 5.14 0.65
CA TYR A 201 1.97 6.43 0.87
C TYR A 201 1.30 7.00 -0.37
N THR A 202 1.41 6.33 -1.52
CA THR A 202 0.70 6.75 -2.72
C THR A 202 -0.81 6.58 -2.56
N GLY A 203 -1.60 7.37 -3.29
CA GLY A 203 -3.05 7.20 -3.35
C GLY A 203 -3.89 8.17 -2.52
N PHE A 204 -3.30 9.03 -1.69
CA PHE A 204 -4.08 10.07 -0.99
C PHE A 204 -4.74 11.07 -1.95
N ASP A 205 -4.10 11.28 -3.10
CA ASP A 205 -4.49 12.19 -4.18
C ASP A 205 -5.78 11.77 -4.88
N ILE A 206 -6.24 10.53 -4.69
CA ILE A 206 -7.45 10.03 -5.33
C ILE A 206 -8.71 10.83 -4.99
N VAL A 207 -8.76 11.47 -3.82
CA VAL A 207 -9.91 12.29 -3.40
C VAL A 207 -10.17 13.45 -4.38
N THR A 208 -9.13 13.94 -5.04
CA THR A 208 -9.22 15.03 -6.02
C THR A 208 -10.03 14.64 -7.26
N THR A 209 -10.13 13.34 -7.57
CA THR A 209 -10.96 12.82 -8.66
C THR A 209 -12.46 12.81 -8.32
N LEU A 210 -12.81 12.90 -7.04
CA LEU A 210 -14.19 12.92 -6.53
C LEU A 210 -14.65 14.33 -6.15
N THR A 211 -13.94 15.37 -6.62
CA THR A 211 -14.21 16.76 -6.23
C THR A 211 -15.63 17.20 -6.60
N GLN A 212 -16.14 16.80 -7.76
CA GLN A 212 -17.51 17.10 -8.19
C GLN A 212 -18.59 16.38 -7.36
N GLU A 213 -18.27 15.23 -6.77
CA GLU A 213 -19.21 14.46 -5.93
C GLU A 213 -19.16 14.90 -4.45
N ALA A 214 -18.13 15.67 -4.08
CA ALA A 214 -17.91 16.09 -2.71
C ALA A 214 -18.85 17.24 -2.31
N GLN A 215 -19.53 17.09 -1.17
CA GLN A 215 -20.19 18.24 -0.53
C GLN A 215 -19.12 19.23 -0.06
N LYS A 216 -19.30 20.53 -0.32
CA LYS A 216 -18.35 21.61 0.04
C LYS A 216 -16.88 21.28 -0.34
N PRO A 217 -16.56 21.12 -1.64
CA PRO A 217 -15.26 20.60 -2.08
C PRO A 217 -14.06 21.41 -1.58
N SER A 218 -14.18 22.75 -1.56
CA SER A 218 -13.10 23.66 -1.15
C SER A 218 -12.63 23.51 0.29
N LYS A 219 -13.43 22.85 1.14
CA LYS A 219 -13.08 22.57 2.55
C LYS A 219 -12.86 21.08 2.77
N ASN A 220 -13.74 20.25 2.22
CA ASN A 220 -13.77 18.83 2.53
C ASN A 220 -12.69 18.03 1.79
N VAL A 221 -12.35 18.38 0.55
CA VAL A 221 -11.27 17.70 -0.20
C VAL A 221 -9.90 17.97 0.43
N PRO A 222 -9.51 19.23 0.73
CA PRO A 222 -8.25 19.51 1.43
C PRO A 222 -8.15 18.85 2.82
N LEU A 223 -9.25 18.86 3.59
CA LEU A 223 -9.30 18.20 4.90
C LEU A 223 -9.12 16.69 4.76
N ALA A 224 -9.80 16.07 3.79
CA ALA A 224 -9.71 14.64 3.55
C ALA A 224 -8.28 14.22 3.18
N ILE A 225 -7.59 14.99 2.31
CA ILE A 225 -6.19 14.74 1.94
C ILE A 225 -5.27 14.82 3.16
N LYS A 226 -5.35 15.90 3.94
CA LYS A 226 -4.49 16.07 5.13
C LYS A 226 -4.76 15.00 6.20
N ALA A 227 -6.02 14.75 6.49
CA ALA A 227 -6.42 13.81 7.53
C ALA A 227 -6.06 12.36 7.13
N SER A 228 -6.31 11.96 5.88
CA SER A 228 -5.97 10.61 5.43
C SER A 228 -4.47 10.36 5.44
N SER A 229 -3.66 11.29 4.93
CA SER A 229 -2.21 11.16 4.94
C SER A 229 -1.65 11.04 6.36
N LEU A 230 -2.13 11.88 7.29
CA LEU A 230 -1.72 11.81 8.69
C LEU A 230 -2.13 10.49 9.36
N ILE A 231 -3.37 10.05 9.14
CA ILE A 231 -3.87 8.78 9.70
C ILE A 231 -3.06 7.60 9.17
N CYS A 232 -2.81 7.54 7.85
CA CYS A 232 -2.00 6.48 7.24
C CYS A 232 -0.56 6.50 7.79
N MET A 233 0.04 7.68 7.96
CA MET A 233 1.38 7.81 8.55
C MET A 233 1.46 7.23 9.96
N CYS A 234 0.52 7.62 10.83
CA CYS A 234 0.48 7.09 12.20
C CYS A 234 0.24 5.58 12.20
N LEU A 235 -0.73 5.09 11.42
CA LEU A 235 -1.06 3.66 11.38
C LEU A 235 0.12 2.83 10.86
N TYR A 236 0.83 3.31 9.84
CA TYR A 236 1.96 2.56 9.27
C TYR A 236 3.14 2.49 10.22
N ALA A 237 3.53 3.62 10.81
CA ALA A 237 4.59 3.66 11.81
C ALA A 237 4.24 2.79 13.03
N LEU A 238 3.01 2.87 13.53
CA LEU A 238 2.55 2.04 14.65
C LEU A 238 2.51 0.55 14.30
N THR A 239 2.09 0.20 13.09
CA THR A 239 2.08 -1.20 12.64
C THR A 239 3.50 -1.75 12.55
N ALA A 240 4.44 -0.99 11.97
CA ALA A 240 5.83 -1.39 11.89
C ALA A 240 6.46 -1.55 13.28
N PHE A 241 6.24 -0.57 14.18
CA PHE A 241 6.71 -0.62 15.56
C PHE A 241 6.16 -1.83 16.33
N ALA A 242 4.85 -2.06 16.25
CA ALA A 242 4.18 -3.16 16.93
C ALA A 242 4.65 -4.53 16.42
N LEU A 243 4.73 -4.69 15.09
CA LEU A 243 5.18 -5.95 14.48
C LEU A 243 6.63 -6.25 14.79
N TYR A 244 7.52 -5.25 14.74
CA TYR A 244 8.91 -5.44 15.13
C TYR A 244 9.08 -5.77 16.60
N GLY A 245 8.30 -5.11 17.47
CA GLY A 245 8.26 -5.47 18.88
C GLY A 245 7.77 -6.89 19.13
N MET A 246 6.94 -7.46 18.25
CA MET A 246 6.50 -8.84 18.36
C MET A 246 7.53 -9.85 17.83
N ALA A 247 8.14 -9.59 16.68
CA ALA A 247 9.13 -10.48 16.09
C ALA A 247 10.05 -9.75 15.08
N PRO A 248 11.33 -10.16 14.96
CA PRO A 248 12.28 -9.56 14.02
C PRO A 248 11.87 -9.86 12.56
N LEU A 249 11.26 -8.88 11.91
CA LEU A 249 10.63 -9.04 10.59
C LEU A 249 11.60 -9.37 9.46
N GLN A 250 12.88 -8.97 9.59
CA GLN A 250 13.94 -9.21 8.61
C GLN A 250 14.22 -10.70 8.38
N ASN A 251 13.86 -11.56 9.35
CA ASN A 251 14.10 -13.00 9.28
C ASN A 251 13.01 -13.79 8.53
N PHE A 252 11.93 -13.12 8.11
CA PHE A 252 10.82 -13.78 7.42
C PHE A 252 10.86 -13.55 5.90
N ASN A 253 10.00 -14.27 5.18
CA ASN A 253 9.81 -14.02 3.77
C ASN A 253 9.34 -12.57 3.55
N ALA A 254 10.12 -11.81 2.79
CA ALA A 254 9.91 -10.38 2.56
C ALA A 254 8.48 -10.05 2.04
N GLU A 255 7.85 -10.96 1.32
CA GLU A 255 6.54 -10.75 0.71
C GLU A 255 5.36 -11.03 1.65
N THR A 256 5.59 -11.80 2.71
CA THR A 256 4.55 -12.29 3.65
C THR A 256 4.88 -12.07 5.13
N ALA A 257 5.97 -11.35 5.43
CA ALA A 257 6.55 -11.18 6.76
C ALA A 257 5.54 -10.77 7.83
N MET A 258 4.59 -9.89 7.49
CA MET A 258 3.56 -9.41 8.42
C MET A 258 2.70 -10.56 8.97
N ALA A 259 2.36 -11.53 8.13
CA ALA A 259 1.54 -12.67 8.55
C ALA A 259 2.39 -13.79 9.14
N ASP A 260 3.62 -13.99 8.64
CA ASP A 260 4.55 -15.01 9.15
C ASP A 260 5.01 -14.70 10.59
N ALA A 261 5.16 -13.42 10.93
CA ALA A 261 5.52 -12.97 12.27
C ALA A 261 4.55 -13.45 13.36
N PHE A 262 3.25 -13.62 13.04
CA PHE A 262 2.31 -14.17 14.02
C PHE A 262 2.51 -15.67 14.23
N ALA A 263 2.89 -16.42 13.20
CA ALA A 263 3.13 -17.84 13.32
C ALA A 263 4.38 -18.13 14.17
N SER A 264 5.42 -17.29 14.06
CA SER A 264 6.67 -17.47 14.83
C SER A 264 6.49 -17.32 16.34
N VAL A 265 5.51 -16.54 16.79
CA VAL A 265 5.16 -16.37 18.21
C VAL A 265 4.05 -17.31 18.70
N GLY A 266 3.78 -18.39 17.94
CA GLY A 266 2.78 -19.42 18.28
C GLY A 266 1.32 -19.02 18.00
N LEU A 267 1.09 -17.93 17.27
CA LEU A 267 -0.26 -17.42 16.92
C LEU A 267 -0.65 -17.84 15.49
N GLU A 268 -0.58 -19.12 15.17
CA GLU A 268 -0.85 -19.66 13.81
C GLU A 268 -2.25 -19.31 13.28
N LYS A 269 -3.27 -19.37 14.14
CA LYS A 269 -4.64 -19.00 13.76
C LYS A 269 -4.75 -17.53 13.36
N ILE A 270 -4.00 -16.67 14.05
CA ILE A 270 -3.97 -15.23 13.77
C ILE A 270 -3.18 -14.98 12.48
N SER A 271 -2.06 -15.67 12.28
CA SER A 271 -1.33 -15.67 11.01
C SER A 271 -2.26 -15.96 9.83
N PHE A 272 -3.08 -17.02 9.93
CA PHE A 272 -4.06 -17.36 8.90
C PHE A 272 -5.08 -16.24 8.63
N VAL A 273 -5.63 -15.63 9.69
CA VAL A 273 -6.56 -14.48 9.56
C VAL A 273 -5.86 -13.30 8.87
N VAL A 274 -4.63 -12.98 9.25
CA VAL A 274 -3.86 -11.88 8.63
C VAL A 274 -3.58 -12.16 7.16
N TYR A 275 -3.21 -13.39 6.81
CA TYR A 275 -3.06 -13.81 5.41
C TYR A 275 -4.33 -13.58 4.59
N PHE A 276 -5.48 -14.00 5.12
CA PHE A 276 -6.78 -13.82 4.48
C PHE A 276 -7.13 -12.33 4.32
N CYS A 277 -6.99 -11.54 5.38
CA CYS A 277 -7.28 -10.11 5.34
C CYS A 277 -6.34 -9.34 4.39
N ALA A 278 -5.05 -9.67 4.37
CA ALA A 278 -4.08 -9.07 3.45
C ALA A 278 -4.43 -9.38 1.99
N PHE A 279 -4.80 -10.62 1.67
CA PHE A 279 -5.25 -11.01 0.33
C PHE A 279 -6.42 -10.15 -0.18
N PHE A 280 -7.48 -10.00 0.62
CA PHE A 280 -8.63 -9.15 0.26
C PHE A 280 -8.28 -7.66 0.26
N GLY A 281 -7.45 -7.20 1.20
CA GLY A 281 -7.03 -5.82 1.32
C GLY A 281 -6.22 -5.36 0.11
N ILE A 282 -5.26 -6.17 -0.34
CA ILE A 282 -4.47 -5.92 -1.54
C ILE A 282 -5.36 -5.97 -2.78
N THR A 283 -6.27 -6.95 -2.87
CA THR A 283 -7.21 -7.07 -4.00
C THR A 283 -8.04 -5.81 -4.21
N ALA A 284 -8.62 -5.27 -3.14
CA ALA A 284 -9.40 -4.04 -3.20
C ALA A 284 -8.55 -2.81 -3.57
N ALA A 285 -7.30 -2.73 -3.08
CA ALA A 285 -6.38 -1.66 -3.48
C ALA A 285 -5.98 -1.75 -4.96
N CYS A 286 -5.73 -2.96 -5.46
CA CYS A 286 -5.45 -3.22 -6.88
C CYS A 286 -6.62 -2.79 -7.77
N PHE A 287 -7.84 -3.16 -7.38
CA PHE A 287 -9.05 -2.78 -8.11
C PHE A 287 -9.26 -1.26 -8.14
N THR A 288 -9.03 -0.58 -7.03
CA THR A 288 -9.14 0.89 -6.96
C THR A 288 -8.12 1.57 -7.88
N ASN A 289 -6.88 1.09 -7.93
CA ASN A 289 -5.86 1.62 -8.84
C ASN A 289 -6.21 1.41 -10.32
N LEU A 290 -6.73 0.23 -10.69
CA LEU A 290 -7.19 -0.07 -12.05
C LEU A 290 -8.34 0.84 -12.50
N ILE A 291 -9.30 1.15 -11.62
CA ILE A 291 -10.40 2.08 -11.93
C ILE A 291 -9.90 3.52 -12.09
N SER A 292 -8.84 3.88 -11.37
CA SER A 292 -8.34 5.25 -11.29
C SER A 292 -7.50 5.64 -12.51
N GLN A 293 -6.78 4.69 -13.10
CA GLN A 293 -5.85 4.95 -14.21
C GLN A 293 -6.54 5.59 -15.43
N PRO A 294 -7.68 5.10 -15.95
CA PRO A 294 -8.33 5.70 -17.12
C PRO A 294 -8.89 7.10 -16.85
N ARG A 295 -9.33 7.38 -15.61
CA ARG A 295 -9.93 8.67 -15.22
C ARG A 295 -8.96 9.85 -15.21
N ILE A 296 -7.65 9.57 -15.27
CA ILE A 296 -6.61 10.63 -15.33
C ILE A 296 -6.47 11.17 -16.75
N LEU A 297 -6.81 10.35 -17.74
CA LEU A 297 -6.71 10.69 -19.16
C LEU A 297 -8.03 11.27 -19.71
N GLN A 298 -9.07 11.38 -18.87
CA GLN A 298 -10.39 11.93 -19.20
C GLN A 298 -10.52 13.34 -18.65
#